data_AF-A0A392MMF7-F1
#
_entry.id   AF-A0A392MMF7-F1
#
_cell.length_a   1.000
_cell.length_b   1.000
_cell.length_c   1.000
_cell.angle_alpha   90.00
_cell.angle_beta   90.00
_cell.angle_gamma   90.00
#
_symmetry.space_group_name_H-M   'P 1'
#
loop_
_entity.id
_entity.type
_entity.pdbx_description
1 polymer ?
#
loop_
_entity_poly.entity_id
_entity_poly.type
_entity_poly.pdbx_seq_one_letter_code
_entity_poly.pdbx_strand_id
1 'polypeptide(L)'
;VDLRYENPLVSLEQAMSLITQQFCEIKACIECSAYRNIKVLEVFCLAQKTVLYPIAPLFDEESQTLKPRCERALKRIFILSDHDRDGALSDAELNDFQVKCFNAPLQPYEIFRLKKALQKVLSDGVNDRGVTLSGFLFLHVRFIQEGSLETTWTVLRKFGYNIMMISSLLMI
;
A
#
# COMPACT_ATOMS: atom_id res chain seq x y z
N VAL A 1 22.64 5.14 -28.92
CA VAL A 1 23.07 3.75 -29.18
C VAL A 1 22.54 2.88 -28.04
N ASP A 2 21.97 1.70 -28.32
CA ASP A 2 21.47 0.76 -27.30
C ASP A 2 22.51 -0.34 -27.07
N LEU A 3 23.16 -0.32 -25.91
CA LEU A 3 24.32 -1.16 -25.56
C LEU A 3 23.96 -2.42 -24.77
N ARG A 4 22.67 -2.76 -24.63
CA ARG A 4 22.21 -3.86 -23.76
C ARG A 4 22.69 -5.25 -24.18
N TYR A 5 23.19 -5.39 -25.41
CA TYR A 5 23.70 -6.66 -25.96
C TYR A 5 25.23 -6.73 -25.98
N GLU A 6 25.95 -5.67 -25.60
CA GLU A 6 27.41 -5.61 -25.72
C GLU A 6 28.15 -6.08 -24.47
N ASN A 7 27.46 -6.38 -23.37
CA ASN A 7 28.11 -6.74 -22.11
C ASN A 7 27.44 -7.95 -21.41
N PRO A 8 27.90 -9.19 -21.68
CA PRO A 8 27.35 -10.40 -21.05
C PRO A 8 27.95 -10.73 -19.66
N LEU A 9 28.86 -9.91 -19.13
CA LEU A 9 29.71 -10.28 -17.98
C LEU A 9 29.11 -10.02 -16.59
N VAL A 10 28.02 -9.26 -16.51
CA VAL A 10 27.16 -9.16 -15.31
C VAL A 10 25.74 -9.13 -15.84
N SER A 11 24.88 -10.05 -15.39
CA SER A 11 23.46 -9.93 -15.72
C SER A 11 23.01 -8.56 -15.19
N LEU A 12 22.48 -7.69 -16.06
CA LEU A 12 22.05 -6.34 -15.68
C LEU A 12 21.10 -6.40 -14.46
N GLU A 13 20.32 -7.47 -14.38
CA GLU A 13 19.46 -7.84 -13.26
C GLU A 13 20.23 -8.04 -11.94
N GLN A 14 21.39 -8.71 -11.97
CA GLN A 14 22.26 -8.87 -10.80
C GLN A 14 22.82 -7.52 -10.35
N ALA A 15 23.27 -6.68 -11.29
CA ALA A 15 23.77 -5.34 -10.96
C ALA A 15 22.65 -4.48 -10.33
N MET A 16 21.44 -4.52 -10.91
CA MET A 16 20.27 -3.83 -10.37
C MET A 16 19.92 -4.32 -8.96
N SER A 17 19.95 -5.63 -8.72
CA SER A 17 19.69 -6.21 -7.41
C SER A 17 20.75 -5.84 -6.37
N LEU A 18 22.03 -5.76 -6.76
CA LEU A 18 23.09 -5.35 -5.85
C LEU A 18 22.93 -3.88 -5.44
N ILE A 19 22.57 -3.02 -6.40
CA ILE A 19 22.36 -1.58 -6.14
C ILE A 19 21.20 -1.35 -5.17
N THR A 20 20.07 -2.05 -5.34
CA THR A 20 18.92 -1.90 -4.43
C THR A 20 19.18 -2.51 -3.04
N GLN A 21 20.06 -3.51 -2.93
CA GLN A 21 20.51 -4.03 -1.64
C GLN A 21 21.52 -3.12 -0.94
N GLN A 22 22.39 -2.47 -1.71
CA GLN A 22 23.44 -1.60 -1.17
C GLN A 22 22.89 -0.24 -0.72
N PHE A 23 21.91 0.30 -1.44
CA PHE A 23 21.34 1.62 -1.17
C PHE A 23 19.85 1.50 -0.89
N CYS A 24 19.48 1.58 0.38
CA CYS A 24 18.08 1.44 0.81
C CYS A 24 17.18 2.58 0.29
N GLU A 25 17.78 3.71 -0.13
CA GLU A 25 17.09 4.82 -0.79
C GLU A 25 16.63 4.48 -2.21
N ILE A 26 17.27 3.51 -2.87
CA ILE A 26 16.92 3.10 -4.23
C ILE A 26 15.79 2.06 -4.17
N LYS A 27 14.56 2.54 -4.35
CA LYS A 27 13.35 1.71 -4.25
C LYS A 27 13.02 0.90 -5.49
N ALA A 28 13.50 1.30 -6.66
CA ALA A 28 13.20 0.64 -7.92
C ALA A 28 14.28 0.90 -8.96
N CYS A 29 14.56 -0.14 -9.75
CA CYS A 29 15.43 -0.07 -10.92
C CYS A 29 14.61 -0.56 -12.12
N ILE A 30 14.62 0.20 -13.22
CA ILE A 30 13.98 -0.21 -14.48
C ILE A 30 15.02 -0.20 -15.58
N GLU A 31 15.19 -1.34 -16.25
CA GLU A 31 15.88 -1.40 -17.53
C GLU A 31 14.97 -0.81 -18.63
N CYS A 32 15.43 0.21 -19.34
CA CYS A 32 14.68 0.83 -20.42
C CYS A 32 15.57 1.21 -21.61
N SER A 33 14.98 1.41 -22.78
CA SER A 33 15.68 1.91 -23.97
C SER A 33 14.77 2.86 -24.74
N ALA A 34 15.04 4.16 -24.65
CA ALA A 34 14.32 5.16 -25.43
C ALA A 34 14.50 4.95 -26.95
N TYR A 35 15.68 4.52 -27.38
CA TYR A 35 15.99 4.25 -28.79
C TYR A 35 15.16 3.10 -29.37
N ARG A 36 14.99 2.01 -28.60
CA ARG A 36 14.19 0.84 -29.02
C ARG A 36 12.74 0.89 -28.53
N ASN A 37 12.34 1.98 -27.87
CA ASN A 37 11.04 2.14 -27.23
C ASN A 37 10.67 1.00 -26.25
N ILE A 38 11.62 0.60 -25.40
CA ILE A 38 11.43 -0.46 -24.40
C ILE A 38 11.21 0.18 -23.04
N LYS A 39 10.08 -0.14 -22.40
CA LYS A 39 9.69 0.25 -21.03
C LYS A 39 9.71 1.76 -20.77
N VAL A 40 9.70 2.59 -21.81
CA VAL A 40 9.67 4.05 -21.70
C VAL A 40 8.45 4.51 -20.92
N LEU A 41 7.26 3.99 -21.28
CA LEU A 41 6.02 4.29 -20.55
C LEU A 41 6.05 3.82 -19.10
N GLU A 42 6.67 2.66 -18.83
CA GLU A 42 6.78 2.11 -17.48
C GLU A 42 7.60 3.03 -16.56
N VAL A 43 8.69 3.61 -17.06
CA VAL A 43 9.49 4.61 -16.33
C VAL A 43 8.62 5.81 -15.93
N PHE A 44 7.86 6.37 -16.87
CA PHE A 44 6.97 7.51 -16.58
C PHE A 44 5.85 7.14 -15.61
N CYS A 45 5.21 5.98 -15.80
CA CYS A 45 4.16 5.49 -14.90
C CYS A 45 4.70 5.28 -13.48
N LEU A 46 5.90 4.68 -13.33
CA LEU A 46 6.51 4.47 -12.03
C LEU A 46 6.81 5.82 -11.36
N ALA A 47 7.45 6.76 -12.08
CA ALA A 47 7.76 8.08 -11.55
C ALA A 47 6.50 8.85 -11.11
N GLN A 48 5.39 8.73 -11.87
CA GLN A 48 4.12 9.30 -11.46
C GLN A 48 3.58 8.63 -10.19
N LYS A 49 3.59 7.29 -10.12
CA LYS A 49 3.11 6.55 -8.97
C LYS A 49 3.89 6.88 -7.69
N THR A 50 5.21 7.04 -7.75
CA THR A 50 6.02 7.36 -6.56
C THR A 50 5.73 8.76 -6.01
N VAL A 51 5.40 9.72 -6.88
CA VAL A 51 4.96 11.06 -6.48
C VAL A 51 3.53 11.05 -5.96
N LEU A 52 2.64 10.32 -6.62
CA LEU A 52 1.23 10.24 -6.25
C LEU A 52 1.02 9.43 -4.96
N TYR A 53 1.82 8.42 -4.71
CA TYR A 53 1.62 7.47 -3.62
C TYR A 53 2.89 7.29 -2.79
N PRO A 54 3.40 8.34 -2.13
CA PRO A 54 4.65 8.24 -1.39
C PRO A 54 4.50 7.31 -0.17
N ILE A 55 5.47 6.41 0.02
CA ILE A 55 5.50 5.48 1.17
C ILE A 55 5.96 6.16 2.46
N ALA A 56 6.89 7.13 2.34
CA ALA A 56 7.57 7.79 3.45
C ALA A 56 6.66 8.33 4.59
N PRO A 57 5.47 8.92 4.34
CA PRO A 57 4.58 9.35 5.42
C PRO A 57 3.71 8.24 6.00
N LEU A 58 3.58 7.09 5.32
CA LEU A 58 2.68 6.02 5.73
C LEU A 58 3.35 4.99 6.64
N PHE A 59 4.60 4.65 6.33
CA PHE A 59 5.24 3.45 6.84
C PHE A 59 6.67 3.72 7.26
N ASP A 60 7.07 3.07 8.34
CA ASP A 60 8.44 2.98 8.79
C ASP A 60 9.00 1.63 8.32
N GLU A 61 9.91 1.69 7.35
CA GLU A 61 10.49 0.50 6.75
C GLU A 61 11.46 -0.22 7.70
N GLU A 62 12.04 0.48 8.68
CA GLU A 62 12.96 -0.13 9.64
C GLU A 62 12.19 -0.95 10.67
N SER A 63 11.15 -0.35 11.27
CA SER A 63 10.32 -1.05 12.25
C SER A 63 9.24 -1.94 11.63
N GLN A 64 9.03 -1.87 10.31
CA GLN A 64 7.95 -2.56 9.59
C GLN A 64 6.55 -2.24 10.15
N THR A 65 6.32 -0.98 10.55
CA THR A 65 5.05 -0.52 11.12
C THR A 65 4.51 0.74 10.47
N LEU A 66 3.21 0.98 10.60
CA LEU A 66 2.60 2.26 10.21
C LEU A 66 3.18 3.41 11.05
N LYS A 67 3.39 4.57 10.42
CA LYS A 67 3.77 5.78 11.16
C LYS A 67 2.60 6.26 12.03
N PRO A 68 2.86 6.88 13.20
CA PRO A 68 1.80 7.25 14.16
C PRO A 68 0.68 8.12 13.57
N ARG A 69 0.99 9.04 12.63
CA ARG A 69 -0.01 9.88 11.96
C ARG A 69 -0.90 9.07 11.01
N CYS A 70 -0.33 8.14 10.27
CA CYS A 70 -1.05 7.24 9.37
C CYS A 70 -1.95 6.29 10.18
N GLU A 71 -1.41 5.67 11.22
CA GLU A 71 -2.16 4.79 12.11
C GLU A 71 -3.36 5.52 12.75
N ARG A 72 -3.16 6.74 13.25
CA ARG A 72 -4.23 7.56 13.82
C ARG A 72 -5.32 7.88 12.79
N ALA A 73 -4.93 8.22 11.56
CA ALA A 73 -5.87 8.49 10.48
C ALA A 73 -6.72 7.26 10.15
N LEU A 74 -6.08 6.09 10.01
CA LEU A 74 -6.74 4.81 9.75
C LEU A 74 -7.65 4.37 10.91
N LYS A 75 -7.22 4.55 12.17
CA LYS A 75 -8.08 4.32 13.35
C LYS A 75 -9.35 5.17 13.30
N ARG A 76 -9.23 6.44 12.94
CA ARG A 76 -10.41 7.32 12.79
C ARG A 76 -11.30 6.87 11.63
N ILE A 77 -10.72 6.41 10.53
CA ILE A 77 -11.49 5.87 9.40
C ILE A 77 -12.28 4.64 9.81
N PHE A 78 -11.66 3.71 10.52
CA PHE A 78 -12.32 2.53 11.08
C PHE A 78 -13.54 2.92 11.92
N ILE A 79 -13.37 3.85 12.88
CA ILE A 79 -14.45 4.32 13.74
C ILE A 79 -15.59 4.99 12.95
N LEU A 80 -15.29 5.63 11.81
CA LEU A 80 -16.31 6.22 10.95
C LEU A 80 -17.03 5.21 10.06
N SER A 81 -16.46 4.01 9.90
CA SER A 81 -17.01 2.92 9.10
C SER A 81 -17.74 1.87 9.94
N ASP A 82 -17.41 1.77 11.22
CA ASP A 82 -18.13 1.03 12.25
C ASP A 82 -19.38 1.83 12.66
N HIS A 83 -20.49 1.57 11.96
CA HIS A 83 -21.73 2.34 12.09
C HIS A 83 -22.51 1.97 13.35
N ASP A 84 -22.51 0.69 13.73
CA ASP A 84 -23.17 0.20 14.95
C ASP A 84 -22.28 0.30 16.20
N ARG A 85 -21.00 0.65 16.03
CA ARG A 85 -19.99 0.90 17.08
C ARG A 85 -19.73 -0.33 17.92
N ASP A 86 -19.77 -1.49 17.28
CA ASP A 86 -19.62 -2.77 17.93
C ASP A 86 -18.15 -3.21 18.06
N GLY A 87 -17.22 -2.42 17.50
CA GLY A 87 -15.78 -2.63 17.51
C GLY A 87 -15.25 -3.51 16.38
N ALA A 88 -16.09 -3.87 15.41
CA ALA A 88 -15.74 -4.64 14.23
C ALA A 88 -16.43 -4.08 12.98
N LEU A 89 -15.91 -4.40 11.79
CA LEU A 89 -16.59 -4.14 10.53
C LEU A 89 -17.26 -5.42 10.06
N SER A 90 -18.59 -5.42 10.12
CA SER A 90 -19.44 -6.48 9.58
C SER A 90 -19.27 -6.61 8.05
N ASP A 91 -19.83 -7.66 7.45
CA ASP A 91 -19.79 -7.84 5.97
C ASP A 91 -20.46 -6.66 5.25
N ALA A 92 -21.55 -6.14 5.82
CA ALA A 92 -22.27 -4.99 5.27
C ALA A 92 -21.41 -3.72 5.34
N GLU A 93 -20.80 -3.42 6.49
CA GLU A 93 -19.95 -2.24 6.67
C GLU A 93 -18.66 -2.30 5.86
N LEU A 94 -18.05 -3.49 5.73
CA LEU A 94 -16.91 -3.70 4.83
C LEU A 94 -17.29 -3.44 3.38
N ASN A 95 -18.46 -3.91 2.95
CA ASN A 95 -18.95 -3.64 1.60
C ASN A 95 -19.25 -2.15 1.40
N ASP A 96 -19.90 -1.48 2.35
CA ASP A 96 -20.17 -0.04 2.29
C ASP A 96 -18.88 0.78 2.26
N PHE A 97 -17.89 0.39 3.07
CA PHE A 97 -16.55 0.96 3.05
C PHE A 97 -15.89 0.80 1.66
N GLN A 98 -15.97 -0.39 1.06
CA GLN A 98 -15.44 -0.63 -0.27
C GLN A 98 -16.12 0.23 -1.32
N VAL A 99 -17.46 0.27 -1.35
CA VAL A 99 -18.23 1.08 -2.29
C VAL A 99 -17.87 2.55 -2.13
N LYS A 100 -17.76 3.04 -0.91
CA LYS A 100 -17.36 4.43 -0.62
C LYS A 100 -15.97 4.74 -1.15
N CYS A 101 -14.99 3.88 -0.93
CA CYS A 101 -13.59 4.15 -1.26
C CYS A 101 -13.26 3.88 -2.74
N PHE A 102 -13.81 2.82 -3.33
CA PHE A 102 -13.39 2.27 -4.62
C PHE A 102 -14.51 2.25 -5.67
N ASN A 103 -15.72 2.71 -5.33
CA ASN A 103 -16.90 2.71 -6.20
C ASN A 103 -17.25 1.32 -6.77
N ALA A 104 -16.90 0.26 -6.04
CA ALA A 104 -17.17 -1.12 -6.42
C ALA A 104 -17.52 -1.94 -5.16
N PRO A 105 -18.56 -2.78 -5.19
CA PRO A 105 -18.88 -3.67 -4.08
C PRO A 105 -17.93 -4.86 -3.99
N LEU A 106 -17.77 -5.42 -2.79
CA LEU A 106 -17.10 -6.72 -2.61
C LEU A 106 -18.10 -7.84 -2.80
N GLN A 107 -17.71 -8.88 -3.53
CA GLN A 107 -18.51 -10.09 -3.57
C GLN A 107 -18.44 -10.80 -2.20
N PRO A 108 -19.53 -11.43 -1.72
CA PRO A 108 -19.52 -12.11 -0.43
C PRO A 108 -18.39 -13.15 -0.28
N TYR A 109 -18.05 -13.81 -1.38
CA TYR A 109 -16.93 -14.75 -1.43
C TYR A 109 -15.56 -14.08 -1.22
N GLU A 110 -15.37 -12.85 -1.70
CA GLU A 110 -14.13 -12.08 -1.50
C GLU A 110 -13.98 -11.67 -0.03
N ILE A 111 -15.07 -11.23 0.61
CA ILE A 111 -15.10 -10.90 2.04
C ILE A 111 -14.75 -12.14 2.87
N PHE A 112 -15.37 -13.28 2.56
CA PHE A 112 -15.06 -14.55 3.22
C PHE A 112 -13.58 -14.93 3.07
N ARG A 113 -13.02 -14.81 1.86
CA ARG A 113 -11.60 -15.09 1.61
C ARG A 113 -10.68 -14.15 2.37
N LEU A 114 -11.00 -12.85 2.40
CA LEU A 114 -10.26 -11.83 3.13
C LEU A 114 -10.22 -12.18 4.62
N LYS A 115 -11.39 -12.40 5.24
CA LYS A 115 -11.50 -12.77 6.67
C LYS A 115 -10.74 -14.05 6.98
N LYS A 116 -10.88 -15.08 6.14
CA LYS A 116 -10.19 -16.37 6.33
C LYS A 116 -8.68 -16.23 6.18
N ALA A 117 -8.19 -15.42 5.26
CA ALA A 117 -6.76 -15.15 5.11
C ALA A 117 -6.23 -14.34 6.29
N LEU A 118 -6.97 -13.32 6.73
CA LEU A 118 -6.61 -12.48 7.86
C LEU A 118 -6.54 -13.28 9.16
N GLN A 119 -7.54 -14.10 9.46
CA GLN A 119 -7.59 -14.93 10.67
C GLN A 119 -6.43 -15.93 10.77
N LYS A 120 -5.90 -16.40 9.62
CA LYS A 120 -4.74 -17.31 9.58
C LYS A 120 -3.44 -16.63 10.01
N VAL A 121 -3.33 -15.33 9.76
CA VAL A 121 -2.09 -14.58 10.00
C VAL A 121 -2.18 -13.79 11.32
N LEU A 122 -3.38 -13.31 11.66
CA LEU A 122 -3.65 -12.52 12.85
C LEU A 122 -4.92 -13.04 13.54
N SER A 123 -4.74 -13.74 14.66
CA SER A 123 -5.82 -14.43 15.37
C SER A 123 -6.90 -13.51 15.95
N ASP A 124 -6.54 -12.26 16.26
CA ASP A 124 -7.45 -11.22 16.75
C ASP A 124 -7.93 -10.28 15.63
N GLY A 125 -7.52 -10.54 14.38
CA GLY A 125 -7.86 -9.70 13.23
C GLY A 125 -9.32 -9.83 12.76
N VAL A 126 -9.97 -10.94 13.11
CA VAL A 126 -11.40 -11.17 12.87
C VAL A 126 -12.03 -11.76 14.14
N ASN A 127 -13.22 -11.30 14.49
CA ASN A 127 -14.04 -11.85 15.55
C ASN A 127 -15.41 -12.29 14.98
N ASP A 128 -16.32 -12.70 15.86
CA ASP A 128 -17.65 -13.17 15.47
C ASP A 128 -18.51 -12.11 14.76
N ARG A 129 -18.17 -10.82 14.93
CA ARG A 129 -18.88 -9.68 14.35
C ARG A 129 -18.28 -9.28 12.99
N GLY A 130 -16.95 -9.34 12.86
CA GLY A 130 -16.28 -9.03 11.61
C GLY A 130 -14.80 -8.71 11.76
N VAL A 131 -14.30 -7.84 10.88
CA VAL A 131 -12.88 -7.43 10.90
C VAL A 131 -12.66 -6.43 12.03
N THR A 132 -11.76 -6.72 12.94
CA THR A 132 -11.45 -5.84 14.09
C THR A 132 -10.55 -4.68 13.65
N LEU A 133 -10.34 -3.72 14.56
CA LEU A 133 -9.39 -2.62 14.30
C LEU A 133 -7.97 -3.14 14.04
N SER A 134 -7.50 -4.14 14.78
CA SER A 134 -6.16 -4.72 14.56
C SER A 134 -6.07 -5.38 13.19
N GLY A 135 -7.13 -6.10 12.79
CA GLY A 135 -7.27 -6.67 11.45
C GLY A 135 -7.23 -5.60 10.34
N PHE A 136 -7.99 -4.51 10.51
CA PHE A 136 -8.03 -3.41 9.55
C PHE A 136 -6.67 -2.72 9.38
N LEU A 137 -5.97 -2.43 10.47
CA LEU A 137 -4.62 -1.84 10.42
C LEU A 137 -3.62 -2.80 9.79
N PHE A 138 -3.71 -4.10 10.12
CA PHE A 138 -2.86 -5.13 9.55
C PHE A 138 -3.03 -5.26 8.02
N LEU A 139 -4.27 -5.18 7.52
CA LEU A 139 -4.52 -5.18 6.07
C LEU A 139 -3.81 -4.01 5.38
N HIS A 140 -3.84 -2.81 5.97
CA HIS A 140 -3.14 -1.65 5.42
C HIS A 140 -1.61 -1.80 5.47
N VAL A 141 -1.05 -2.42 6.52
CA VAL A 141 0.37 -2.81 6.56
C VAL A 141 0.70 -3.75 5.39
N ARG A 142 -0.12 -4.78 5.17
CA ARG A 142 0.07 -5.74 4.07
C ARG A 142 0.01 -5.08 2.70
N PHE A 143 -0.97 -4.21 2.46
CA PHE A 143 -1.06 -3.46 1.20
C PHE A 143 0.20 -2.63 0.93
N ILE A 144 0.77 -2.02 1.97
CA ILE A 144 2.01 -1.25 1.83
C ILE A 144 3.19 -2.17 1.50
N GLN A 145 3.36 -3.26 2.24
CA GLN A 145 4.44 -4.24 2.02
C GLN A 145 4.39 -4.89 0.63
N GLU A 146 3.19 -5.12 0.11
CA GLU A 146 2.97 -5.70 -1.22
C GLU A 146 3.05 -4.65 -2.35
N GLY A 147 3.36 -3.38 -2.04
CA GLY A 147 3.48 -2.30 -3.02
C GLY A 147 2.14 -1.71 -3.49
N SER A 148 1.03 -2.14 -2.90
CA SER A 148 -0.33 -1.64 -3.16
C SER A 148 -0.61 -0.32 -2.39
N LEU A 149 0.32 0.63 -2.49
CA LEU A 149 0.25 1.94 -1.81
C LEU A 149 -0.98 2.75 -2.22
N GLU A 150 -1.40 2.62 -3.48
CA GLU A 150 -2.57 3.26 -4.05
C GLU A 150 -3.86 2.95 -3.25
N THR A 151 -4.02 1.71 -2.78
CA THR A 151 -5.17 1.29 -1.98
C THR A 151 -5.27 2.10 -0.70
N THR A 152 -4.18 2.18 0.07
CA THR A 152 -4.13 2.93 1.34
C THR A 152 -4.31 4.44 1.10
N TRP A 153 -3.67 5.00 0.08
CA TRP A 153 -3.83 6.42 -0.26
C TRP A 153 -5.24 6.77 -0.73
N THR A 154 -5.90 5.89 -1.48
CA THR A 154 -7.28 6.09 -1.93
C THR A 154 -8.23 6.20 -0.75
N VAL A 155 -8.10 5.27 0.22
CA VAL A 155 -8.85 5.31 1.48
C VAL A 155 -8.59 6.61 2.23
N LEU A 156 -7.33 6.97 2.46
CA LEU A 156 -6.97 8.20 3.17
C LEU A 156 -7.56 9.45 2.51
N ARG A 157 -7.45 9.57 1.18
CA ARG A 157 -7.98 10.71 0.42
C ARG A 157 -9.49 10.77 0.44
N LYS A 158 -10.18 9.63 0.37
CA LYS A 158 -11.65 9.58 0.43
C LYS A 158 -12.19 10.15 1.74
N PHE A 159 -11.42 10.02 2.81
CA PHE A 159 -11.74 10.57 4.14
C PHE A 159 -11.10 11.93 4.42
N GLY A 160 -10.56 12.60 3.39
CA GLY A 160 -10.06 13.97 3.46
C GLY A 160 -8.62 14.13 3.93
N TYR A 161 -7.87 13.04 4.10
CA TYR A 161 -6.45 13.14 4.45
C TYR A 161 -5.59 13.36 3.20
N ASN A 162 -4.68 14.33 3.28
CA ASN A 162 -3.68 14.59 2.25
C ASN A 162 -2.27 14.26 2.75
N ILE A 163 -1.29 14.33 1.84
CA ILE A 163 0.11 14.03 2.15
C ILE A 163 0.62 14.90 3.30
N MET A 164 0.28 16.19 3.32
CA MET A 164 0.74 17.14 4.34
C MET A 164 0.20 16.83 5.73
N MET A 165 -1.04 16.34 5.84
CA MET A 165 -1.66 15.99 7.12
C MET A 165 -1.06 14.72 7.74
N ILE A 166 -0.55 13.82 6.91
CA ILE A 166 0.00 12.53 7.35
C ILE A 166 1.53 12.61 7.50
N SER A 167 2.19 13.46 6.72
CA SER A 167 3.63 13.67 6.79
C SER A 167 4.05 14.44 8.03
N SER A 168 5.17 14.07 8.64
CA SER A 168 5.87 14.85 9.68
C SER A 168 6.87 15.88 9.09
N LEU A 169 7.04 15.94 7.77
CA LEU A 169 7.99 16.84 7.07
C LEU A 169 7.51 18.29 6.96
N LEU A 170 7.15 18.90 8.09
CA LEU A 170 7.07 20.36 8.23
C LEU A 170 8.17 20.89 9.16
N MET A 171 9.33 20.22 9.16
CA MET A 171 10.59 20.78 9.66
C MET A 171 11.62 20.72 8.53
N ILE A 172 11.52 21.69 7.61
CA ILE A 172 12.67 22.28 6.94
C ILE A 172 12.71 23.72 7.41
#